data_AF-A0AAN8S7E7-F1
#
_entry.id   AF-A0AAN8S7E7-F1
#
_cell.length_a   1.000
_cell.length_b   1.000
_cell.length_c   1.000
_cell.angle_alpha   90.00
_cell.angle_beta   90.00
_cell.angle_gamma   90.00
#
_symmetry.space_group_name_H-M   'P 1'
#
loop_
_entity.id
_entity.type
_entity.pdbx_description
1 polymer ?
#
loop_
_entity_poly.entity_id
_entity_poly.type
_entity_poly.pdbx_seq_one_letter_code
_entity_poly.pdbx_strand_id
1 'polypeptide(L)'
;MQEVRFIKCFMYSRVSMDSSGGPSAKMVDYDFTLVEMEKSNSRCFSTKLGFCEGVVPYDVVQLPRIPGVNKYEDLKAVLPYFQTIIESGCSLRAREFICSLLEPECLPDSQRQAPPCKLNCKVVFDDCRDFIDQSSPLSKLFDCSRYPDWDESAENESECVNFSKGECYEEEHQCSDGTCIPLKWVCDGVHDCPGTRPSFDESDCKGCAENEFRCVLDGKCIPLHWKCDGQIDCTDHSDELSC
;
A
#
# COMPACT_ATOMS: atom_id res chain seq x y z
N MET A 1 -41.41 6.95 -8.16
CA MET A 1 -40.83 5.89 -9.02
C MET A 1 -40.06 6.61 -10.12
N GLN A 2 -38.76 6.81 -9.93
CA GLN A 2 -37.89 7.44 -10.92
C GLN A 2 -36.94 6.38 -11.47
N GLU A 3 -36.74 6.41 -12.78
CA GLU A 3 -36.01 5.40 -13.56
C GLU A 3 -34.51 5.42 -13.24
N VAL A 4 -33.99 4.26 -12.82
CA VAL A 4 -32.55 3.97 -12.70
C VAL A 4 -31.97 3.80 -14.11
N ARG A 5 -30.99 4.62 -14.50
CA ARG A 5 -30.23 4.42 -15.76
C ARG A 5 -28.84 3.88 -15.47
N PHE A 6 -28.57 2.70 -16.02
CA PHE A 6 -27.33 1.95 -15.87
C PHE A 6 -26.23 2.50 -16.81
N ILE A 7 -25.07 2.85 -16.26
CA ILE A 7 -23.85 3.11 -17.06
C ILE A 7 -22.94 1.89 -16.92
N LYS A 8 -22.95 1.02 -17.93
CA LYS A 8 -22.00 -0.10 -18.03
C LYS A 8 -20.66 0.41 -18.54
N CYS A 9 -19.60 0.33 -17.72
CA CYS A 9 -18.23 0.41 -18.22
C CYS A 9 -17.70 -1.02 -18.38
N PHE A 10 -17.43 -1.42 -19.64
CA PHE A 10 -16.80 -2.70 -19.96
C PHE A 10 -15.29 -2.51 -20.09
N MET A 11 -14.48 -3.26 -19.34
CA MET A 11 -13.04 -3.42 -19.59
C MET A 11 -12.59 -4.85 -19.26
N TYR A 12 -11.60 -5.33 -20.00
CA TYR A 12 -11.18 -6.74 -20.11
C TYR A 12 -10.17 -7.16 -19.03
N SER A 13 -10.32 -8.40 -18.51
CA SER A 13 -9.32 -9.04 -17.63
C SER A 13 -8.26 -9.82 -18.44
N ARG A 14 -7.15 -10.16 -17.76
CA ARG A 14 -5.94 -10.88 -18.23
C ARG A 14 -6.20 -11.95 -19.30
N VAL A 15 -5.31 -12.00 -20.30
CA VAL A 15 -5.17 -13.11 -21.23
C VAL A 15 -4.68 -14.35 -20.48
N SER A 16 -5.48 -15.41 -20.44
CA SER A 16 -5.00 -16.76 -20.14
C SER A 16 -5.05 -17.59 -21.42
N MET A 17 -4.03 -18.41 -21.66
CA MET A 17 -4.02 -19.39 -22.75
C MET A 17 -4.95 -20.54 -22.38
N ASP A 18 -5.86 -20.89 -23.29
CA ASP A 18 -6.66 -22.11 -23.17
C ASP A 18 -5.86 -23.35 -23.62
N SER A 19 -6.40 -24.54 -23.38
CA SER A 19 -5.81 -25.84 -23.75
C SER A 19 -5.65 -26.06 -25.27
N SER A 20 -5.97 -25.06 -26.09
CA SER A 20 -5.84 -25.02 -27.54
C SER A 20 -4.87 -23.94 -28.04
N GLY A 21 -4.18 -23.22 -27.14
CA GLY A 21 -3.14 -22.26 -27.50
C GLY A 21 -3.64 -20.94 -28.09
N GLY A 22 -4.90 -20.56 -27.87
CA GLY A 22 -5.44 -19.24 -28.24
C GLY A 22 -5.64 -18.32 -27.03
N PRO A 23 -5.52 -16.98 -27.17
CA PRO A 23 -5.84 -16.05 -26.09
C PRO A 23 -7.36 -15.99 -25.87
N SER A 24 -7.83 -16.37 -24.69
CA SER A 24 -9.24 -16.30 -24.31
C SER A 24 -9.41 -15.37 -23.10
N ALA A 25 -10.09 -14.24 -23.30
CA ALA A 25 -10.40 -13.27 -22.25
C ALA A 25 -11.73 -13.64 -21.58
N LYS A 26 -11.74 -13.80 -20.25
CA LYS A 26 -12.98 -13.95 -19.48
C LYS A 26 -13.45 -12.57 -18.99
N MET A 27 -14.72 -12.25 -19.29
CA MET A 27 -15.42 -11.09 -18.75
C MET A 27 -15.59 -11.28 -17.24
N VAL A 28 -15.03 -10.36 -16.44
CA VAL A 28 -15.36 -10.22 -15.02
C VAL A 28 -16.22 -8.97 -14.93
N ASP A 29 -17.48 -9.14 -14.52
CA ASP A 29 -18.42 -8.04 -14.29
C ASP A 29 -18.03 -7.36 -12.96
N TYR A 30 -17.60 -6.10 -13.02
CA TYR A 30 -17.51 -5.24 -11.84
C TYR A 30 -18.71 -4.29 -11.89
N ASP A 31 -19.72 -4.56 -11.06
CA ASP A 31 -20.93 -3.75 -10.98
C ASP A 31 -20.61 -2.40 -10.32
N PHE A 32 -20.70 -1.31 -11.08
CA PHE A 32 -20.47 0.05 -10.62
C PHE A 32 -21.82 0.70 -10.32
N THR A 33 -22.42 0.36 -9.18
CA THR A 33 -23.69 0.96 -8.73
C THR A 33 -23.44 2.37 -8.19
N LEU A 34 -23.63 3.40 -9.01
CA LEU A 34 -23.77 4.77 -8.54
C LEU A 34 -25.20 4.99 -8.04
N VAL A 35 -25.40 4.95 -6.73
CA VAL A 35 -26.66 5.41 -6.10
C VAL A 35 -26.71 6.93 -6.24
N GLU A 36 -27.83 7.49 -6.73
CA GLU A 36 -28.06 8.94 -6.75
C GLU A 36 -27.90 9.49 -5.33
N MET A 37 -26.83 10.26 -5.12
CA MET A 37 -26.51 10.83 -3.81
C MET A 37 -27.40 12.04 -3.59
N GLU A 38 -28.23 12.00 -2.54
CA GLU A 38 -29.03 13.14 -2.12
C GLU A 38 -28.11 14.36 -1.94
N LYS A 39 -28.52 15.51 -2.51
CA LYS A 39 -27.86 16.81 -2.32
C LYS A 39 -27.95 17.23 -0.85
N SER A 40 -27.06 16.69 -0.04
CA SER A 40 -26.65 17.27 1.22
C SER A 40 -25.36 18.04 0.95
N ASN A 41 -25.19 19.20 1.58
CA ASN A 41 -24.03 20.08 1.44
C ASN A 41 -22.74 19.49 2.08
N SER A 42 -22.60 18.16 2.00
CA SER A 42 -21.67 17.32 2.73
C SER A 42 -20.77 16.64 1.70
N ARG A 43 -19.46 16.89 1.76
CA ARG A 43 -18.46 16.23 0.88
C ARG A 43 -18.23 14.75 1.22
N CYS A 44 -19.13 14.15 1.98
CA CYS A 44 -18.94 12.88 2.66
C CYS A 44 -20.03 11.90 2.26
N PHE A 45 -19.63 10.64 2.13
CA PHE A 45 -20.30 9.62 1.36
C PHE A 45 -20.16 8.28 2.09
N SER A 46 -21.23 7.49 2.15
CA SER A 46 -21.16 6.13 2.73
C SER A 46 -20.91 5.04 1.69
N THR A 47 -21.13 5.35 0.41
CA THR A 47 -20.92 4.42 -0.70
C THR A 47 -19.45 4.38 -1.07
N LYS A 48 -18.87 3.17 -1.07
CA LYS A 48 -17.48 2.92 -1.41
C LYS A 48 -17.33 2.35 -2.82
N LEU A 49 -16.14 2.43 -3.39
CA LEU A 49 -15.75 1.69 -4.58
C LEU A 49 -15.81 0.19 -4.26
N GLY A 50 -16.35 -0.62 -5.17
CA GLY A 50 -16.55 -2.06 -4.91
C GLY A 50 -15.26 -2.82 -4.54
N PHE A 51 -14.08 -2.36 -5.00
CA PHE A 51 -12.80 -2.96 -4.58
C PHE A 51 -12.23 -2.36 -3.28
N CYS A 52 -12.79 -1.29 -2.73
CA CYS A 52 -12.40 -0.71 -1.44
C CYS A 52 -13.41 -1.02 -0.32
N GLU A 53 -14.56 -1.58 -0.68
CA GLU A 53 -15.55 -2.08 0.27
C GLU A 53 -14.94 -3.17 1.17
N GLY A 54 -15.04 -2.98 2.48
CA GLY A 54 -14.48 -3.88 3.50
C GLY A 54 -12.95 -3.84 3.67
N VAL A 55 -12.24 -2.95 2.93
CA VAL A 55 -10.78 -2.83 3.01
C VAL A 55 -10.37 -1.75 4.02
N VAL A 56 -11.04 -0.60 3.99
CA VAL A 56 -10.75 0.52 4.90
C VAL A 56 -11.57 0.40 6.18
N PRO A 57 -11.04 0.80 7.36
CA PRO A 57 -11.65 0.56 8.66
C PRO A 57 -12.75 1.57 9.04
N TYR A 58 -13.15 2.43 8.12
CA TYR A 58 -14.11 3.52 8.35
C TYR A 58 -15.29 3.45 7.39
N ASP A 59 -16.44 3.95 7.84
CA ASP A 59 -17.70 3.83 7.10
C ASP A 59 -17.94 4.98 6.11
N VAL A 60 -17.52 6.18 6.48
CA VAL A 60 -17.80 7.41 5.72
C VAL A 60 -16.54 7.93 5.06
N VAL A 61 -16.61 8.12 3.75
CA VAL A 61 -15.50 8.52 2.89
C VAL A 61 -15.79 9.87 2.23
N GLN A 62 -14.80 10.41 1.54
CA GLN A 62 -14.96 11.60 0.70
C GLN A 62 -14.13 11.48 -0.58
N LEU A 63 -14.41 12.33 -1.58
CA LEU A 63 -13.61 12.34 -2.80
C LEU A 63 -12.15 12.72 -2.50
N PRO A 64 -11.20 12.09 -3.19
CA PRO A 64 -9.79 12.28 -2.90
C PRO A 64 -9.32 13.62 -3.46
N ARG A 65 -8.32 14.22 -2.81
CA ARG A 65 -7.71 15.49 -3.25
C ARG A 65 -6.68 15.28 -4.36
N ILE A 66 -7.08 14.57 -5.42
CA ILE A 66 -6.24 14.30 -6.59
C ILE A 66 -6.53 15.36 -7.67
N PRO A 67 -5.50 16.00 -8.27
CA PRO A 67 -5.70 16.95 -9.34
C PRO A 67 -6.51 16.35 -10.49
N GLY A 68 -7.60 17.02 -10.89
CA GLY A 68 -8.48 16.56 -11.97
C GLY A 68 -9.64 15.67 -11.50
N VAL A 69 -9.69 15.26 -10.24
CA VAL A 69 -10.81 14.50 -9.66
C VAL A 69 -11.70 15.46 -8.87
N ASN A 70 -12.91 15.72 -9.38
CA ASN A 70 -13.91 16.56 -8.71
C ASN A 70 -15.23 15.82 -8.43
N LYS A 71 -15.43 14.67 -9.07
CA LYS A 71 -16.57 13.76 -8.88
C LYS A 71 -16.12 12.30 -9.01
N TYR A 72 -16.93 11.37 -8.51
CA TYR A 72 -16.63 9.93 -8.58
C TYR A 72 -16.39 9.42 -10.01
N GLU A 73 -17.05 10.00 -11.02
CA GLU A 73 -16.84 9.63 -12.42
C GLU A 73 -15.42 9.92 -12.91
N ASP A 74 -14.77 10.96 -12.37
CA ASP A 74 -13.41 11.35 -12.76
C ASP A 74 -12.38 10.32 -12.27
N LEU A 75 -12.71 9.52 -11.25
CA LEU A 75 -11.85 8.44 -10.77
C LEU A 75 -11.56 7.42 -11.87
N LYS A 76 -12.47 7.23 -12.83
CA LYS A 76 -12.27 6.33 -13.98
C LYS A 76 -11.01 6.65 -14.78
N ALA A 77 -10.57 7.91 -14.78
CA ALA A 77 -9.35 8.31 -15.48
C ALA A 77 -8.06 7.93 -14.74
N VAL A 78 -8.10 7.83 -13.41
CA VAL A 78 -6.91 7.53 -12.57
C VAL A 78 -6.87 6.08 -12.08
N LEU A 79 -8.01 5.39 -12.03
CA LEU A 79 -8.11 4.00 -11.57
C LEU A 79 -7.16 3.03 -12.29
N PRO A 80 -6.95 3.09 -13.63
CA PRO A 80 -6.04 2.15 -14.30
C PRO A 80 -4.60 2.19 -13.78
N TYR A 81 -4.13 3.37 -13.34
CA TYR A 81 -2.81 3.53 -12.74
C TYR A 81 -2.70 2.74 -11.44
N PHE A 82 -3.68 2.89 -10.55
CA PHE A 82 -3.70 2.21 -9.27
C PHE A 82 -4.00 0.70 -9.40
N GLN A 83 -4.85 0.31 -10.34
CA GLN A 83 -5.14 -1.10 -10.62
C GLN A 83 -3.88 -1.86 -11.04
N THR A 84 -3.02 -1.24 -11.85
CA THR A 84 -1.75 -1.85 -12.26
C THR A 84 -0.88 -2.21 -11.04
N ILE A 85 -0.83 -1.32 -10.04
CA ILE A 85 -0.05 -1.50 -8.81
C ILE A 85 -0.69 -2.59 -7.92
N ILE A 86 -2.01 -2.59 -7.77
CA ILE A 86 -2.71 -3.62 -6.98
C ILE A 86 -2.56 -5.00 -7.62
N GLU A 87 -2.76 -5.08 -8.94
CA GLU A 87 -2.77 -6.35 -9.68
C GLU A 87 -1.37 -6.96 -9.83
N SER A 88 -0.30 -6.17 -9.70
CA SER A 88 1.05 -6.73 -9.68
C SER A 88 1.32 -7.58 -8.44
N GLY A 89 0.56 -7.37 -7.35
CA GLY A 89 0.75 -8.08 -6.09
C GLY A 89 2.08 -7.76 -5.41
N CYS A 90 2.66 -6.60 -5.71
CA CYS A 90 3.95 -6.17 -5.15
C CYS A 90 3.96 -6.04 -3.62
N SER A 91 2.85 -5.61 -3.02
CA SER A 91 2.69 -5.51 -1.57
C SER A 91 1.32 -6.02 -1.14
N LEU A 92 1.29 -6.77 -0.03
CA LEU A 92 0.04 -7.22 0.59
C LEU A 92 -0.81 -6.05 1.09
N ARG A 93 -0.18 -4.90 1.38
CA ARG A 93 -0.82 -3.67 1.87
C ARG A 93 -1.16 -2.64 0.79
N ALA A 94 -0.88 -2.96 -0.49
CA ALA A 94 -1.08 -2.02 -1.59
C ALA A 94 -2.55 -1.59 -1.73
N ARG A 95 -3.48 -2.53 -1.53
CA ARG A 95 -4.91 -2.29 -1.69
C ARG A 95 -5.44 -1.35 -0.60
N GLU A 96 -5.04 -1.57 0.64
CA GLU A 96 -5.38 -0.77 1.82
C GLU A 96 -4.89 0.67 1.64
N PHE A 97 -3.61 0.82 1.29
CA PHE A 97 -3.03 2.13 1.04
C PHE A 97 -3.73 2.87 -0.10
N ILE A 98 -3.93 2.22 -1.24
CA ILE A 98 -4.58 2.85 -2.40
C ILE A 98 -6.04 3.20 -2.10
N CYS A 99 -6.79 2.34 -1.41
CA CYS A 99 -8.16 2.65 -1.01
C CYS A 99 -8.22 3.83 -0.04
N SER A 100 -7.25 3.97 0.85
CA SER A 100 -7.15 5.15 1.72
C SER A 100 -6.84 6.45 0.96
N LEU A 101 -6.16 6.36 -0.18
CA LEU A 101 -5.90 7.51 -1.06
C LEU A 101 -7.11 7.89 -1.90
N LEU A 102 -7.84 6.90 -2.42
CA LEU A 102 -8.98 7.08 -3.31
C LEU A 102 -10.27 7.41 -2.56
N GLU A 103 -10.42 6.86 -1.36
CA GLU A 103 -11.60 7.04 -0.51
C GLU A 103 -11.15 7.36 0.93
N PRO A 104 -10.52 8.51 1.16
CA PRO A 104 -10.08 8.90 2.50
C PRO A 104 -11.26 9.10 3.45
N GLU A 105 -11.02 8.89 4.73
CA GLU A 105 -12.02 9.03 5.78
C GLU A 105 -12.59 10.46 5.82
N CYS A 106 -13.90 10.59 6.03
CA CYS A 106 -14.52 11.86 6.33
C CYS A 106 -14.63 12.07 7.84
N LEU A 107 -13.87 13.04 8.37
CA LEU A 107 -13.94 13.41 9.78
C LEU A 107 -15.16 14.31 10.07
N PRO A 108 -15.80 14.14 11.24
CA PRO A 108 -17.05 14.82 11.61
C PRO A 108 -16.91 16.35 11.72
N ASP A 109 -15.70 16.84 11.96
CA ASP A 109 -15.42 18.22 12.33
C ASP A 109 -15.18 19.17 11.12
N SER A 110 -15.96 18.96 10.06
CA SER A 110 -16.09 19.83 8.88
C SER A 110 -14.96 19.73 7.83
N GLN A 111 -15.00 18.69 6.97
CA GLN A 111 -14.28 18.61 5.67
C GLN A 111 -12.77 18.31 5.72
N ARG A 112 -12.26 17.84 6.86
CA ARG A 112 -10.92 17.24 6.94
C ARG A 112 -10.97 15.79 6.44
N GLN A 113 -9.92 15.37 5.74
CA GLN A 113 -9.73 13.97 5.34
C GLN A 113 -8.53 13.46 6.12
N ALA A 114 -8.65 12.27 6.71
CA ALA A 114 -7.50 11.59 7.28
C ALA A 114 -6.74 10.89 6.14
N PRO A 115 -5.50 11.31 5.82
CA PRO A 115 -4.67 10.61 4.85
C PRO A 115 -4.15 9.28 5.44
N PRO A 116 -3.54 8.40 4.64
CA PRO A 116 -2.71 7.33 5.18
C PRO A 116 -1.53 7.90 5.97
N CYS A 117 -1.10 7.18 6.99
CA CYS A 117 0.14 7.48 7.70
C CYS A 117 1.38 7.20 6.83
N LYS A 118 2.48 7.85 7.18
CA LYS A 118 3.78 7.75 6.49
C LYS A 118 4.29 6.32 6.35
N LEU A 119 4.14 5.52 7.40
CA LEU A 119 4.59 4.12 7.39
C LEU A 119 3.87 3.31 6.30
N ASN A 120 2.55 3.42 6.20
CA ASN A 120 1.77 2.73 5.16
C ASN A 120 2.28 3.08 3.75
N CYS A 121 2.60 4.36 3.52
CA CYS A 121 3.17 4.80 2.25
C CYS A 121 4.54 4.16 2.00
N LYS A 122 5.44 4.19 2.99
CA LYS A 122 6.79 3.65 2.83
C LYS A 122 6.77 2.16 2.48
N VAL A 123 5.97 1.38 3.21
CA VAL A 123 5.84 -0.07 2.98
C VAL A 123 5.45 -0.34 1.53
N VAL A 124 4.38 0.30 1.07
CA VAL A 124 3.89 0.10 -0.30
C VAL A 124 4.85 0.68 -1.34
N PHE A 125 5.48 1.82 -1.07
CA PHE A 125 6.43 2.42 -2.01
C PHE A 125 7.66 1.55 -2.24
N ASP A 126 8.22 0.97 -1.18
CA ASP A 126 9.41 0.13 -1.29
C ASP A 126 9.12 -1.21 -1.96
N ASP A 127 7.97 -1.80 -1.67
CA ASP A 127 7.53 -3.05 -2.28
C ASP A 127 7.12 -2.87 -3.75
N CYS A 128 6.42 -1.77 -4.07
CA CYS A 128 5.83 -1.53 -5.38
C CYS A 128 6.64 -0.59 -6.27
N ARG A 129 7.88 -0.26 -5.89
CA ARG A 129 8.73 0.74 -6.56
C ARG A 129 8.78 0.58 -8.08
N ASP A 130 8.94 -0.66 -8.55
CA ASP A 130 9.07 -0.99 -9.98
C ASP A 130 7.76 -0.84 -10.77
N PHE A 131 6.62 -0.81 -10.08
CA PHE A 131 5.29 -0.66 -10.68
C PHE A 131 4.76 0.79 -10.62
N ILE A 132 5.43 1.66 -9.86
CA ILE A 132 5.08 3.08 -9.76
C ILE A 132 5.71 3.83 -10.94
N ASP A 133 4.90 4.13 -11.96
CA ASP A 133 5.35 4.93 -13.09
C ASP A 133 5.63 6.38 -12.65
N GLN A 134 6.93 6.71 -12.54
CA GLN A 134 7.44 8.01 -12.13
C GLN A 134 7.13 9.13 -13.13
N SER A 135 6.82 8.81 -14.40
CA SER A 135 6.45 9.80 -15.41
C SER A 135 5.03 10.33 -15.22
N SER A 136 4.18 9.56 -14.54
CA SER A 136 2.81 9.94 -14.21
C SER A 136 2.78 11.01 -13.11
N PRO A 137 1.94 12.06 -13.22
CA PRO A 137 1.72 13.00 -12.12
C PRO A 137 1.20 12.36 -10.83
N LEU A 138 0.62 11.16 -10.93
CA LEU A 138 0.08 10.40 -9.79
C LEU A 138 1.18 9.78 -8.92
N SER A 139 2.42 9.65 -9.42
CA SER A 139 3.57 9.17 -8.63
C SER A 139 3.83 10.04 -7.39
N LYS A 140 3.44 11.32 -7.43
CA LYS A 140 3.53 12.27 -6.30
C LYS A 140 2.67 11.88 -5.09
N LEU A 141 1.73 10.94 -5.25
CA LEU A 141 0.97 10.36 -4.13
C LEU A 141 1.79 9.32 -3.35
N PHE A 142 2.91 8.87 -3.90
CA PHE A 142 3.85 7.97 -3.23
C PHE A 142 5.07 8.74 -2.67
N ASP A 143 5.01 10.07 -2.64
CA ASP A 143 5.97 10.87 -1.88
C ASP A 143 5.59 10.81 -0.38
N CYS A 144 6.18 9.86 0.32
CA CYS A 144 5.83 9.56 1.71
C CYS A 144 6.15 10.70 2.69
N SER A 145 7.00 11.66 2.30
CA SER A 145 7.29 12.84 3.14
C SER A 145 6.06 13.73 3.39
N ARG A 146 5.00 13.55 2.60
CA ARG A 146 3.75 14.32 2.67
C ARG A 146 2.76 13.79 3.71
N TYR A 147 3.03 12.62 4.28
CA TYR A 147 2.15 11.97 5.24
C TYR A 147 2.70 12.12 6.66
N PRO A 148 1.82 12.32 7.66
CA PRO A 148 2.24 12.42 9.05
C PRO A 148 2.64 11.06 9.60
N ASP A 149 3.48 11.10 10.62
CA ASP A 149 3.78 9.93 11.45
C ASP A 149 2.58 9.62 12.35
N TRP A 150 2.42 8.35 12.71
CA TRP A 150 1.34 7.91 13.57
C TRP A 150 1.62 8.32 15.03
N ASP A 151 0.64 8.97 15.67
CA ASP A 151 0.73 9.39 17.08
C ASP A 151 -0.39 8.75 17.90
N GLU A 152 -0.01 7.79 18.75
CA GLU A 152 -0.93 7.09 19.66
C GLU A 152 -1.36 7.94 20.86
N SER A 153 -0.62 9.02 21.13
CA SER A 153 -0.87 9.93 22.25
C SER A 153 -1.80 11.09 21.88
N ALA A 154 -2.26 11.15 20.64
CA ALA A 154 -3.24 12.13 20.19
C ALA A 154 -4.59 11.89 20.88
N GLU A 155 -4.88 12.66 21.93
CA GLU A 155 -6.10 12.56 22.74
C GLU A 155 -7.39 12.88 21.93
N ASN A 156 -7.28 13.41 20.70
CA ASN A 156 -8.37 14.05 19.96
C ASN A 156 -8.47 13.65 18.45
N GLU A 157 -8.41 12.35 18.15
CA GLU A 157 -8.38 11.77 16.78
C GLU A 157 -6.98 11.76 16.16
N SER A 158 -6.60 10.61 15.61
CA SER A 158 -5.33 10.42 14.90
C SER A 158 -5.33 11.26 13.61
N GLU A 159 -4.23 11.96 13.33
CA GLU A 159 -4.11 12.80 12.12
C GLU A 159 -4.09 12.01 10.80
N CYS A 160 -3.89 10.70 10.86
CA CYS A 160 -3.85 9.80 9.72
C CYS A 160 -4.42 8.42 10.09
N VAL A 161 -4.74 7.62 9.08
CA VAL A 161 -5.18 6.24 9.25
C VAL A 161 -3.97 5.31 9.13
N ASN A 162 -3.69 4.51 10.17
CA ASN A 162 -2.61 3.52 10.19
C ASN A 162 -3.17 2.13 9.91
N PHE A 163 -2.92 1.60 8.71
CA PHE A 163 -3.37 0.26 8.33
C PHE A 163 -2.37 -0.80 8.79
N SER A 164 -1.11 -0.41 8.98
CA SER A 164 -0.07 -1.24 9.59
C SER A 164 -0.35 -1.61 11.04
N LYS A 165 -1.36 -1.05 11.71
CA LYS A 165 -1.66 -1.40 13.10
C LYS A 165 -2.65 -2.56 13.19
N GLY A 166 -2.28 -3.65 13.89
CA GLY A 166 -3.17 -4.77 14.17
C GLY A 166 -2.58 -6.13 13.82
N GLU A 167 -3.34 -6.95 13.09
CA GLU A 167 -2.90 -8.26 12.60
C GLU A 167 -1.94 -8.08 11.42
N CYS A 168 -0.71 -8.55 11.59
CA CYS A 168 0.32 -8.50 10.55
C CYS A 168 0.18 -9.69 9.59
N TYR A 169 0.60 -9.50 8.34
CA TYR A 169 0.69 -10.61 7.38
C TYR A 169 1.88 -11.54 7.70
N GLU A 170 1.92 -12.73 7.08
CA GLU A 170 2.97 -13.74 7.35
C GLU A 170 4.41 -13.23 7.08
N GLU A 171 4.57 -12.27 6.17
CA GLU A 171 5.86 -11.67 5.80
C GLU A 171 6.17 -10.34 6.53
N GLU A 172 5.46 -10.09 7.62
CA GLU A 172 5.60 -8.88 8.43
C GLU A 172 6.01 -9.18 9.87
N HIS A 173 6.71 -8.23 10.47
CA HIS A 173 7.07 -8.22 11.87
C HIS A 173 6.17 -7.28 12.65
N GLN A 174 5.64 -7.78 13.78
CA GLN A 174 4.85 -6.97 14.70
C GLN A 174 5.75 -6.28 15.73
N CYS A 175 5.77 -4.96 15.70
CA CYS A 175 6.39 -4.10 16.70
C CYS A 175 5.66 -4.17 18.05
N SER A 176 6.30 -3.66 19.11
CA SER A 176 5.74 -3.69 20.47
C SER A 176 4.43 -2.91 20.65
N ASP A 177 4.17 -1.92 19.80
CA ASP A 177 2.93 -1.11 19.77
C ASP A 177 1.82 -1.74 18.91
N GLY A 178 2.11 -2.89 18.26
CA GLY A 178 1.20 -3.57 17.34
C GLY A 178 1.28 -3.06 15.89
N THR A 179 2.23 -2.18 15.57
CA THR A 179 2.53 -1.76 14.20
C THR A 179 3.27 -2.86 13.44
N CYS A 180 2.90 -3.10 12.20
CA CYS A 180 3.47 -4.11 11.31
C CYS A 180 4.42 -3.47 10.31
N ILE A 181 5.64 -3.99 10.25
CA ILE A 181 6.65 -3.61 9.26
C ILE A 181 7.06 -4.84 8.44
N PRO A 182 7.57 -4.69 7.21
CA PRO A 182 8.10 -5.81 6.44
C PRO A 182 9.23 -6.52 7.19
N LEU A 183 9.32 -7.86 7.11
CA LEU A 183 10.42 -8.61 7.72
C LEU A 183 11.80 -8.15 7.25
N LYS A 184 11.92 -7.67 6.00
CA LYS A 184 13.17 -7.12 5.44
C LYS A 184 13.67 -5.84 6.15
N TRP A 185 12.80 -5.14 6.87
CA TRP A 185 13.15 -3.95 7.66
C TRP A 185 13.59 -4.32 9.08
N VAL A 186 13.47 -5.60 9.47
CA VAL A 186 14.03 -6.05 10.74
C VAL A 186 15.55 -6.15 10.61
N CYS A 187 16.26 -5.50 11.53
CA CYS A 187 17.72 -5.46 11.59
C CYS A 187 18.40 -4.74 10.43
N ASP A 188 17.71 -3.98 9.59
CA ASP A 188 18.30 -3.28 8.44
C ASP A 188 19.21 -2.09 8.82
N GLY A 189 19.29 -1.77 10.12
CA GLY A 189 20.09 -0.67 10.65
C GLY A 189 19.36 0.67 10.65
N VAL A 190 18.08 0.67 10.27
CA VAL A 190 17.13 1.77 10.38
C VAL A 190 16.17 1.47 11.53
N HIS A 191 15.60 2.50 12.13
CA HIS A 191 14.55 2.33 13.14
C HIS A 191 13.20 2.55 12.47
N ASP A 192 12.53 1.46 12.12
CA ASP A 192 11.23 1.47 11.44
C ASP A 192 10.07 1.17 12.39
N CYS A 193 10.31 0.42 13.47
CA CYS A 193 9.31 0.31 14.53
C CYS A 193 9.08 1.68 15.21
N PRO A 194 7.83 2.15 15.31
CA PRO A 194 7.52 3.37 16.05
C PRO A 194 7.72 3.14 17.57
N GLY A 195 8.34 4.11 18.25
CA GLY A 195 8.53 4.05 19.70
C GLY A 195 9.88 4.58 20.20
N THR A 196 10.21 4.24 21.45
CA THR A 196 11.42 4.70 22.14
C THR A 196 12.64 3.85 21.77
N ARG A 197 13.83 4.47 21.70
CA ARG A 197 15.10 3.77 21.45
C ARG A 197 15.51 2.86 22.63
N PRO A 198 16.09 1.67 22.39
CA PRO A 198 16.36 1.05 21.09
C PRO A 198 15.06 0.56 20.43
N SER A 199 14.96 0.77 19.11
CA SER A 199 13.81 0.33 18.33
C SER A 199 13.71 -1.20 18.34
N PHE A 200 12.49 -1.75 18.44
CA PHE A 200 12.28 -3.18 18.69
C PHE A 200 12.82 -4.06 17.55
N ASP A 201 12.62 -3.62 16.32
CA ASP A 201 13.19 -4.17 15.07
C ASP A 201 14.72 -4.22 15.04
N GLU A 202 15.41 -3.43 15.87
CA GLU A 202 16.87 -3.36 15.97
C GLU A 202 17.43 -3.93 17.29
N SER A 203 16.56 -4.43 18.17
CA SER A 203 16.93 -4.73 19.57
C SER A 203 17.42 -6.16 19.81
N ASP A 204 16.97 -7.13 19.01
CA ASP A 204 17.40 -8.55 19.05
C ASP A 204 17.96 -9.01 17.70
N CYS A 205 18.71 -8.12 17.06
CA CYS A 205 19.55 -8.49 15.93
C CYS A 205 20.68 -9.35 16.44
N LYS A 206 20.42 -10.66 16.57
CA LYS A 206 21.49 -11.63 16.43
C LYS A 206 22.07 -11.35 15.06
N GLY A 207 23.20 -10.65 15.02
CA GLY A 207 23.96 -10.53 13.78
C GLY A 207 24.08 -11.91 13.15
N CYS A 208 24.27 -11.96 11.84
CA CYS A 208 24.69 -13.20 11.20
C CYS A 208 25.81 -13.83 12.03
N ALA A 209 25.79 -15.15 12.18
CA ALA A 209 26.78 -15.83 13.03
C ALA A 209 28.21 -15.40 12.64
N GLU A 210 29.21 -15.57 13.53
CA GLU A 210 30.60 -15.17 13.21
C GLU A 210 31.13 -15.72 11.87
N ASN A 211 30.50 -16.79 11.35
CA ASN A 211 30.81 -17.42 10.06
C ASN A 211 29.76 -17.14 8.98
N GLU A 212 29.05 -16.02 9.05
CA GLU A 212 28.04 -15.61 8.08
C GLU A 212 28.24 -14.14 7.67
N PHE A 213 27.92 -13.84 6.41
CA PHE A 213 27.89 -12.51 5.82
C PHE A 213 26.44 -12.05 5.68
N ARG A 214 26.18 -10.77 5.96
CA ARG A 214 24.86 -10.17 5.82
C ARG A 214 24.75 -9.45 4.48
N CYS A 215 23.82 -9.89 3.65
CA CYS A 215 23.45 -9.21 2.41
C CYS A 215 22.92 -7.80 2.70
N VAL A 216 23.28 -6.84 1.84
CA VAL A 216 23.05 -5.40 2.11
C VAL A 216 21.59 -5.00 1.89
N LEU A 217 20.91 -5.54 0.89
CA LEU A 217 19.55 -5.14 0.51
C LEU A 217 18.44 -5.87 1.29
N ASP A 218 18.56 -7.18 1.47
CA ASP A 218 17.51 -8.02 2.06
C ASP A 218 17.86 -8.49 3.48
N GLY A 219 19.06 -8.15 3.98
CA GLY A 219 19.52 -8.54 5.31
C GLY A 219 19.74 -10.04 5.49
N LYS A 220 19.67 -10.83 4.41
CA LYS A 220 19.84 -12.29 4.44
C LYS A 220 21.25 -12.65 4.93
N CYS A 221 21.32 -13.59 5.87
CA CYS A 221 22.60 -14.16 6.28
C CYS A 221 22.97 -15.32 5.35
N ILE A 222 24.10 -15.20 4.67
CA ILE A 222 24.73 -16.26 3.90
C ILE A 222 25.98 -16.74 4.63
N PRO A 223 26.46 -17.97 4.42
CA PRO A 223 27.75 -18.39 4.96
C PRO A 223 28.89 -17.44 4.53
N LEU A 224 29.81 -17.10 5.43
CA LEU A 224 30.91 -16.16 5.16
C LEU A 224 31.83 -16.65 4.03
N HIS A 225 31.89 -17.97 3.81
CA HIS A 225 32.65 -18.57 2.71
C HIS A 225 31.99 -18.43 1.34
N TRP A 226 30.73 -17.95 1.27
CA TRP A 226 30.05 -17.57 0.03
C TRP A 226 30.35 -16.12 -0.34
N LYS A 227 30.88 -15.32 0.58
CA LYS A 227 31.41 -14.01 0.21
C LYS A 227 32.62 -14.20 -0.69
N CYS A 228 32.60 -13.59 -1.88
CA CYS A 228 33.70 -13.67 -2.86
C CYS A 228 33.95 -15.08 -3.39
N ASP A 229 32.90 -15.91 -3.50
CA ASP A 229 33.01 -17.25 -4.05
C ASP A 229 32.77 -17.29 -5.57
N GLY A 230 32.38 -16.15 -6.16
CA GLY A 230 32.10 -16.00 -7.59
C GLY A 230 30.67 -16.35 -7.99
N GLN A 231 29.79 -16.62 -7.01
CA GLN A 231 28.35 -16.79 -7.19
C GLN A 231 27.59 -15.64 -6.53
N ILE A 232 26.36 -15.42 -7.00
CA ILE A 232 25.49 -14.36 -6.48
C ILE A 232 24.50 -15.04 -5.54
N ASP A 233 24.77 -14.97 -4.25
CA ASP A 233 23.96 -15.53 -3.17
C ASP A 233 23.10 -14.47 -2.47
N CYS A 234 23.51 -13.20 -2.56
CA CYS A 234 22.70 -12.05 -2.18
C CYS A 234 21.89 -11.52 -3.38
N THR A 235 20.64 -11.14 -3.14
CA THR A 235 19.75 -10.60 -4.19
C THR A 235 20.29 -9.31 -4.83
N ASP A 236 21.14 -8.58 -4.11
CA ASP A 236 21.79 -7.35 -4.52
C ASP A 236 23.26 -7.52 -4.94
N HIS A 237 23.75 -8.76 -5.01
CA HIS A 237 25.14 -9.09 -5.35
C HIS A 237 26.17 -8.52 -4.35
N SER A 238 25.73 -8.09 -3.16
CA SER A 238 26.61 -7.45 -2.18
C SER A 238 27.73 -8.36 -1.64
N ASP A 239 27.52 -9.67 -1.74
CA ASP A 239 28.51 -10.72 -1.47
C ASP A 239 29.71 -10.70 -2.43
N GLU A 240 29.55 -10.14 -3.64
CA GLU A 240 30.56 -10.14 -4.71
C GLU A 240 31.16 -8.75 -5.02
N LEU A 241 30.73 -7.70 -4.32
CA LEU A 241 31.13 -6.31 -4.63
C LEU A 241 32.40 -5.83 -3.90
N SER A 242 32.83 -6.48 -2.82
CA SER A 242 34.00 -6.06 -2.02
C SER A 242 34.85 -7.23 -1.54
N CYS A 243 35.56 -7.77 -2.53
CA CYS A 243 36.63 -8.76 -2.46
C CYS A 243 37.98 -8.03 -2.67
#